data_AF-A0A8T0R983-F1
#
_entry.id   AF-A0A8T0R983-F1
#
_cell.length_a   1.000
_cell.length_b   1.000
_cell.length_c   1.000
_cell.angle_alpha   90.00
_cell.angle_beta   90.00
_cell.angle_gamma   90.00
#
_symmetry.space_group_name_H-M   'P 1'
#
loop_
_entity.id
_entity.type
_entity.pdbx_description
1 polymer ?
#
loop_
_entity_poly.entity_id
_entity_poly.type
_entity_poly.pdbx_seq_one_letter_code
_entity_poly.pdbx_strand_id
1 'polypeptide(L)'
;MARGQKRQHGHTQPSNMESRRNRASPARLVKLYSSLTVPQRKMIEEVNFDGLPKISCSTMPTGLASWLFVDCFDSERSELVFPGRGRIAVTAEAVADILDLPNGGDQVKYELDVDAINFMQNKYDIIHGSAPKIEEIMESIKKNRSANENQVGS
;
A
#
# COMPACT_ATOMS: atom_id res chain seq x y z
N MET A 1 9.88 41.86 -49.22
CA MET A 1 11.08 41.17 -48.70
C MET A 1 11.09 41.26 -47.18
N ALA A 2 11.12 40.11 -46.49
CA ALA A 2 11.64 39.83 -45.13
C ALA A 2 11.00 40.61 -43.93
N ARG A 3 10.73 40.04 -42.74
CA ARG A 3 11.34 38.92 -42.00
C ARG A 3 10.30 38.30 -41.05
N GLY A 4 10.27 36.97 -41.00
CA GLY A 4 9.50 36.19 -40.02
C GLY A 4 10.11 36.25 -38.63
N GLN A 5 9.25 36.36 -37.61
CA GLN A 5 9.62 36.16 -36.22
C GLN A 5 9.65 34.67 -35.91
N LYS A 6 10.85 34.15 -35.65
CA LYS A 6 11.06 32.82 -35.08
C LYS A 6 10.44 32.76 -33.68
N ARG A 7 9.45 31.88 -33.49
CA ARG A 7 9.01 31.47 -32.16
C ARG A 7 10.12 30.63 -31.53
N GLN A 8 10.66 31.14 -30.43
CA GLN A 8 11.70 30.47 -29.66
C GLN A 8 11.15 29.15 -29.11
N HIS A 9 11.85 28.06 -29.39
CA HIS A 9 11.65 26.80 -28.72
C HIS A 9 12.01 27.02 -27.24
N GLY A 10 11.00 27.04 -26.38
CA GLY A 10 11.21 26.87 -24.95
C GLY A 10 11.78 25.48 -24.74
N HIS A 11 13.06 25.40 -24.39
CA HIS A 11 13.62 24.22 -23.76
C HIS A 11 12.77 23.92 -22.52
N THR A 12 11.94 22.86 -22.60
CA THR A 12 11.37 22.24 -21.41
C THR A 12 12.54 21.78 -20.56
N GLN A 13 12.79 22.49 -19.46
CA GLN A 13 13.70 22.03 -18.42
C GLN A 13 13.28 20.61 -18.01
N PRO A 14 14.21 19.66 -17.80
CA PRO A 14 13.86 18.40 -17.16
C PRO A 14 13.31 18.75 -15.78
N SER A 15 11.99 18.64 -15.62
CA SER A 15 11.33 18.78 -14.33
C SER A 15 12.05 17.87 -13.36
N ASN A 16 12.53 18.44 -12.25
CA ASN A 16 13.25 17.74 -11.22
C ASN A 16 12.54 16.41 -10.88
N MET A 17 13.11 15.30 -11.37
CA MET A 17 12.59 13.95 -11.15
C MET A 17 12.99 13.45 -9.75
N GLU A 18 13.60 14.30 -8.92
CA GLU A 18 13.88 13.99 -7.54
C GLU A 18 12.57 13.90 -6.74
N SER A 19 12.31 12.68 -6.30
CA SER A 19 11.41 12.35 -5.19
C SER A 19 9.91 12.44 -5.46
N ARG A 20 9.45 12.06 -6.65
CA ARG A 20 8.08 11.53 -6.76
C ARG A 20 8.04 10.20 -6.01
N ARG A 21 7.74 10.25 -4.70
CA ARG A 21 7.61 9.08 -3.85
C ARG A 21 6.63 8.10 -4.51
N ASN A 22 7.12 6.95 -4.95
CA ASN A 22 6.26 5.91 -5.47
C ASN A 22 5.46 5.32 -4.30
N ARG A 23 4.24 5.83 -4.10
CA ARG A 23 3.33 5.39 -3.04
C ARG A 23 2.87 3.93 -3.20
N ALA A 24 3.10 3.31 -4.37
CA ALA A 24 2.83 1.90 -4.60
C ALA A 24 3.94 0.98 -4.05
N SER A 25 5.07 1.53 -3.58
CA SER A 25 6.15 0.70 -3.02
C SER A 25 5.77 0.20 -1.62
N PRO A 26 5.82 -1.12 -1.35
CA PRO A 26 5.47 -1.66 -0.04
C PRO A 26 6.65 -1.57 0.95
N ALA A 27 7.58 -0.62 0.78
CA ALA A 27 8.81 -0.46 1.57
C ALA A 27 8.57 -0.51 3.08
N ARG A 28 7.50 0.15 3.54
CA ARG A 28 7.12 0.21 4.96
C ARG A 28 6.59 -1.13 5.47
N LEU A 29 5.84 -1.84 4.64
CA LEU A 29 5.32 -3.18 4.91
C LEU A 29 6.48 -4.18 5.07
N VAL A 30 7.42 -4.18 4.13
CA VAL A 30 8.64 -5.01 4.19
C VAL A 30 9.47 -4.68 5.45
N LYS A 31 9.62 -3.40 5.79
CA LYS A 31 10.33 -2.96 7.02
C LYS A 31 9.59 -3.35 8.30
N LEU A 32 8.26 -3.35 8.29
CA LEU A 32 7.46 -3.79 9.44
C LEU A 32 7.67 -5.28 9.68
N TYR A 33 7.56 -6.09 8.64
CA TYR A 33 7.70 -7.55 8.77
C TYR A 33 9.04 -7.97 9.33
N SER A 34 10.16 -7.35 8.92
CA SER A 34 11.47 -7.67 9.49
C SER A 34 11.58 -7.47 11.00
N SER A 35 10.67 -6.70 11.61
CA SER A 35 10.61 -6.46 13.05
C SER A 35 9.59 -7.32 13.82
N LEU A 36 8.73 -8.08 13.12
CA LEU A 36 7.73 -8.92 13.76
C LEU A 36 8.31 -10.22 14.33
N THR A 37 7.87 -10.57 15.52
CA THR A 37 8.16 -11.86 16.17
C THR A 37 7.42 -13.01 15.48
N VAL A 38 7.85 -14.26 15.71
CA VAL A 38 7.18 -15.45 15.16
C VAL A 38 5.70 -15.53 15.59
N PRO A 39 5.34 -15.31 16.87
CA PRO A 39 3.92 -15.29 17.28
C PRO A 39 3.11 -14.20 16.55
N GLN A 40 3.66 -12.99 16.38
CA GLN A 40 2.96 -11.92 15.65
C GLN A 40 2.74 -12.27 14.18
N ARG A 41 3.69 -12.97 13.54
CA ARG A 41 3.52 -13.45 12.16
C ARG A 41 2.43 -14.53 12.08
N LYS A 42 2.43 -15.46 13.03
CA LYS A 42 1.40 -16.49 13.12
C LYS A 42 0.00 -15.89 13.28
N MET A 43 -0.16 -14.84 14.08
CA MET A 43 -1.45 -14.14 14.21
C MET A 43 -1.93 -13.51 12.89
N ILE A 44 -1.02 -13.02 12.05
CA ILE A 44 -1.34 -12.48 10.71
C ILE A 44 -1.78 -13.62 9.78
N GLU A 45 -1.14 -14.78 9.90
CA GLU A 45 -1.50 -15.98 9.14
C GLU A 45 -2.89 -16.49 9.55
N GLU A 46 -3.20 -16.51 10.84
CA GLU A 46 -4.49 -16.97 11.39
C GLU A 46 -5.69 -16.12 10.96
N VAL A 47 -5.47 -14.88 10.51
CA VAL A 47 -6.52 -14.00 9.97
C VAL A 47 -6.56 -13.97 8.44
N ASN A 48 -5.85 -14.87 7.76
CA ASN A 48 -5.71 -14.96 6.30
C ASN A 48 -5.11 -13.67 5.71
N PHE A 49 -3.98 -13.21 6.24
CA PHE A 49 -3.18 -12.11 5.67
C PHE A 49 -1.73 -12.55 5.40
N ASP A 50 -1.48 -13.86 5.29
CA ASP A 50 -0.15 -14.46 5.17
C ASP A 50 0.52 -14.19 3.82
N GLY A 51 -0.25 -13.83 2.78
CA GLY A 51 0.34 -13.42 1.51
C GLY A 51 1.02 -12.05 1.55
N LEU A 52 0.62 -11.14 2.45
CA LEU A 52 1.29 -9.84 2.58
C LEU A 52 2.75 -9.97 3.09
N PRO A 53 3.06 -10.76 4.15
CA PRO A 53 4.43 -11.09 4.54
C PRO A 53 5.30 -11.69 3.44
N LYS A 54 4.71 -12.35 2.43
CA LYS A 54 5.44 -12.95 1.29
C LYS A 54 5.92 -11.90 0.28
N ILE A 55 5.43 -10.65 0.36
CA ILE A 55 5.91 -9.54 -0.47
C ILE A 55 7.35 -9.20 -0.08
N SER A 56 8.30 -9.64 -0.90
CA SER A 56 9.74 -9.43 -0.69
C SER A 56 10.30 -8.17 -1.36
N CYS A 57 9.53 -7.56 -2.26
CA CYS A 57 9.97 -6.42 -3.04
C CYS A 57 9.70 -5.11 -2.29
N SER A 58 10.72 -4.43 -1.78
CA SER A 58 10.56 -3.18 -1.03
C SER A 58 10.35 -1.94 -1.91
N THR A 59 10.67 -2.03 -3.19
CA THR A 59 10.66 -0.88 -4.10
C THR A 59 9.99 -1.23 -5.41
N MET A 60 9.07 -0.38 -5.85
CA MET A 60 8.54 -0.45 -7.20
C MET A 60 9.27 0.62 -8.03
N PRO A 61 10.07 0.24 -9.03
CA PRO A 61 10.73 1.23 -9.89
C PRO A 61 9.70 2.16 -10.54
N THR A 62 9.92 3.47 -10.44
CA THR A 62 8.93 4.46 -10.92
C THR A 62 8.62 4.31 -12.41
N GLY A 63 9.63 4.01 -13.23
CA GLY A 63 9.42 3.77 -14.67
C GLY A 63 8.51 2.56 -14.93
N LEU A 64 8.72 1.47 -14.18
CA LEU A 64 7.89 0.27 -14.27
C LEU A 64 6.46 0.54 -13.80
N ALA A 65 6.29 1.22 -12.67
CA ALA A 65 4.97 1.59 -12.16
C ALA A 65 4.21 2.46 -13.16
N SER A 66 4.84 3.52 -13.68
CA SER A 66 4.21 4.39 -14.66
C SER A 66 3.80 3.62 -15.91
N TRP A 67 4.67 2.78 -16.46
CA TRP A 67 4.34 1.96 -17.62
C TRP A 67 3.17 1.00 -17.35
N LEU A 68 3.17 0.30 -16.22
CA LEU A 68 2.08 -0.60 -15.84
C LEU A 68 0.74 0.13 -15.70
N PHE A 69 0.72 1.28 -15.03
CA PHE A 69 -0.54 2.00 -14.74
C PHE A 69 -1.04 2.88 -15.88
N VAL A 70 -0.14 3.41 -16.72
CA VAL A 70 -0.50 4.35 -17.80
C VAL A 70 -0.64 3.63 -19.13
N ASP A 71 0.27 2.71 -19.45
CA ASP A 71 0.35 2.10 -20.78
C ASP A 71 -0.29 0.71 -20.83
N CYS A 72 -0.36 0.00 -19.69
CA CYS A 72 -0.88 -1.37 -19.65
C CYS A 72 -2.26 -1.51 -19.00
N PHE A 73 -2.67 -0.63 -18.09
CA PHE A 73 -3.91 -0.82 -17.33
C PHE A 73 -5.15 -0.32 -18.08
N ASP A 74 -6.08 -1.23 -18.36
CA ASP A 74 -7.42 -0.95 -18.88
C ASP A 74 -8.39 -0.85 -17.69
N SER A 75 -8.80 0.39 -17.37
CA SER A 75 -9.66 0.65 -16.22
C SER A 75 -11.09 0.15 -16.38
N GLU A 76 -11.60 0.11 -17.61
CA GLU A 76 -12.97 -0.33 -17.91
C GLU A 76 -13.14 -1.83 -17.67
N ARG A 77 -12.07 -2.60 -17.93
CA ARG A 77 -12.06 -4.06 -17.76
C ARG A 77 -11.39 -4.51 -16.47
N SER A 78 -10.71 -3.61 -15.76
CA SER A 78 -9.85 -3.96 -14.63
C SER A 78 -8.80 -5.01 -15.02
N GLU A 79 -8.01 -4.74 -16.06
CA GLU A 79 -7.01 -5.67 -16.60
C GLU A 79 -5.69 -4.98 -16.92
N LEU A 80 -4.57 -5.68 -16.73
CA LEU A 80 -3.28 -5.31 -17.32
C LEU A 80 -3.16 -5.97 -18.70
N VAL A 81 -3.09 -5.17 -19.75
CA VAL A 81 -2.96 -5.58 -21.14
C VAL A 81 -1.50 -5.41 -21.58
N PHE A 82 -0.85 -6.52 -21.89
CA PHE A 82 0.53 -6.54 -22.39
C PHE A 82 0.53 -6.83 -23.90
N PRO A 83 0.86 -5.85 -24.75
CA PRO A 83 0.85 -6.02 -26.20
C PRO A 83 1.64 -7.25 -26.64
N GLY A 84 1.00 -8.15 -27.40
CA GLY A 84 1.61 -9.39 -27.90
C GLY A 84 1.90 -10.47 -26.85
N ARG A 85 1.55 -10.27 -25.57
CA ARG A 85 1.73 -11.26 -24.49
C ARG A 85 0.43 -11.73 -23.86
N GLY A 86 -0.58 -10.88 -23.81
CA GLY A 86 -1.90 -11.24 -23.27
C GLY A 86 -2.39 -10.26 -22.23
N ARG A 87 -3.26 -10.75 -21.34
CA ARG A 87 -4.01 -9.96 -20.38
C ARG A 87 -3.94 -10.60 -18.99
N ILE A 88 -3.88 -9.78 -17.95
CA ILE A 88 -3.96 -10.22 -16.55
C ILE A 88 -5.13 -9.48 -15.90
N ALA A 89 -6.11 -10.21 -15.39
CA ALA A 89 -7.23 -9.64 -14.68
C ALA A 89 -6.79 -9.09 -13.32
N VAL A 90 -7.23 -7.88 -12.99
CA VAL A 90 -7.02 -7.19 -11.70
C VAL A 90 -8.38 -7.14 -10.99
N THR A 91 -8.90 -8.31 -10.66
CA THR A 91 -10.18 -8.47 -9.96
C THR A 91 -9.96 -8.67 -8.46
N ALA A 92 -11.01 -8.51 -7.67
CA ALA A 92 -10.96 -8.81 -6.24
C ALA A 92 -10.56 -10.27 -5.97
N GLU A 93 -11.06 -11.21 -6.78
CA GLU A 93 -10.66 -12.63 -6.74
C GLU A 93 -9.17 -12.82 -7.04
N ALA A 94 -8.65 -12.21 -8.10
CA ALA A 94 -7.23 -12.29 -8.42
C ALA A 94 -6.35 -11.71 -7.29
N VAL A 95 -6.79 -10.61 -6.67
CA VAL A 95 -6.09 -10.02 -5.51
C VAL A 95 -6.13 -10.96 -4.30
N ALA A 96 -7.28 -11.58 -4.04
CA ALA A 96 -7.46 -12.56 -2.98
C ALA A 96 -6.53 -13.74 -3.13
N ASP A 97 -6.46 -14.32 -4.34
CA ASP A 97 -5.63 -15.48 -4.63
C ASP A 97 -4.13 -15.16 -4.54
N ILE A 98 -3.73 -13.99 -5.06
CA ILE A 98 -2.30 -13.61 -5.10
C ILE A 98 -1.79 -13.15 -3.74
N LEU A 99 -2.58 -12.39 -3.00
CA LEU A 99 -2.19 -11.82 -1.71
C LEU A 99 -2.69 -12.62 -0.50
N ASP A 100 -3.39 -13.73 -0.76
CA ASP A 100 -4.02 -14.58 0.25
C ASP A 100 -4.83 -13.74 1.24
N LEU A 101 -5.79 -12.98 0.70
CA LEU A 101 -6.61 -12.03 1.46
C LEU A 101 -8.08 -12.46 1.52
N PRO A 102 -8.82 -12.15 2.60
CA PRO A 102 -10.24 -12.42 2.66
C PRO A 102 -10.97 -11.58 1.60
N ASN A 103 -11.76 -12.24 0.74
CA ASN A 103 -12.52 -11.60 -0.35
C ASN A 103 -14.03 -11.70 -0.13
N GLY A 104 -14.45 -11.46 1.12
CA GLY A 104 -15.84 -11.50 1.55
C GLY A 104 -16.00 -10.84 2.91
N GLY A 105 -17.20 -10.97 3.49
CA GLY A 105 -17.55 -10.33 4.76
C GLY A 105 -18.17 -8.95 4.59
N ASP A 106 -18.29 -8.24 5.70
CA ASP A 106 -18.92 -6.92 5.73
C ASP A 106 -18.09 -5.90 4.96
N GLN A 107 -18.79 -5.03 4.24
CA GLN A 107 -18.15 -3.93 3.53
C GLN A 107 -17.41 -3.04 4.55
N VAL A 108 -16.10 -2.87 4.33
CA VAL A 108 -15.31 -1.89 5.10
C VAL A 108 -15.82 -0.50 4.72
N LYS A 109 -16.52 0.16 5.67
CA LYS A 109 -16.97 1.53 5.49
C LYS A 109 -15.77 2.48 5.53
N TYR A 110 -15.49 3.14 4.41
CA TYR A 110 -14.47 4.19 4.32
C TYR A 110 -15.05 5.53 4.78
N GLU A 111 -15.44 5.59 6.05
CA GLU A 111 -16.02 6.78 6.68
C GLU A 111 -15.13 7.23 7.84
N LEU A 112 -15.12 8.54 8.10
CA LEU A 112 -14.48 9.10 9.29
C LEU A 112 -15.37 8.84 10.50
N ASP A 113 -15.18 7.67 11.11
CA ASP A 113 -15.82 7.33 12.39
C ASP A 113 -14.99 7.88 13.54
N VAL A 114 -15.42 9.02 14.08
CA VAL A 114 -14.74 9.73 15.16
C VAL A 114 -14.69 8.86 16.43
N ASP A 115 -15.71 8.05 16.69
CA ASP A 115 -15.78 7.20 17.87
C ASP A 115 -14.80 6.03 17.74
N ALA A 116 -14.71 5.41 16.56
CA ALA A 116 -13.71 4.38 16.27
C ALA A 116 -12.28 4.94 16.33
N ILE A 117 -12.06 6.16 15.82
CA ILE A 117 -10.76 6.84 15.90
C ILE A 117 -10.39 7.10 17.36
N ASN A 118 -11.30 7.64 18.17
CA ASN A 118 -11.06 7.89 19.59
C ASN A 118 -10.82 6.59 20.36
N PHE A 119 -11.57 5.53 20.05
CA PHE A 119 -11.36 4.20 20.63
C PHE A 119 -9.95 3.69 20.34
N MET A 120 -9.50 3.74 19.08
CA MET A 120 -8.16 3.31 18.69
C MET A 120 -7.07 4.18 19.33
N GLN A 121 -7.28 5.50 19.39
CA GLN A 121 -6.33 6.41 20.03
C GLN A 121 -6.16 6.11 21.52
N ASN A 122 -7.27 5.93 22.23
CA ASN A 122 -7.27 5.56 23.65
C ASN A 122 -6.62 4.20 23.90
N LYS A 123 -6.96 3.20 23.07
CA LYS A 123 -6.49 1.81 23.25
C LYS A 123 -4.97 1.69 23.07
N TYR A 124 -4.38 2.49 22.20
CA TYR A 124 -2.97 2.39 21.83
C TYR A 124 -2.14 3.60 22.27
N ASP A 125 -2.69 4.46 23.14
CA ASP A 125 -2.03 5.66 23.68
C ASP A 125 -1.46 6.57 22.57
N ILE A 126 -2.24 6.75 21.51
CA ILE A 126 -1.88 7.59 20.36
C ILE A 126 -2.33 9.02 20.64
N ILE A 127 -1.44 9.99 20.41
CA ILE A 127 -1.66 11.42 20.70
C ILE A 127 -3.02 11.89 20.12
N HIS A 128 -3.89 12.37 20.99
CA HIS A 128 -5.22 12.87 20.63
C HIS A 128 -5.18 14.01 19.61
N GLY A 129 -6.12 13.96 18.65
CA GLY A 129 -6.34 15.04 17.69
C GLY A 129 -5.36 15.10 16.51
N SER A 130 -4.42 14.15 16.41
CA SER A 130 -3.59 13.96 15.21
C SER A 130 -3.72 12.53 14.73
N ALA A 131 -3.82 12.34 13.41
CA ALA A 131 -3.68 11.01 12.84
C ALA A 131 -2.29 10.48 13.20
N PRO A 132 -2.18 9.29 13.83
CA PRO A 132 -0.88 8.71 14.17
C PRO A 132 0.00 8.66 12.94
N LYS A 133 1.25 9.06 13.09
CA LYS A 133 2.21 8.82 12.01
C LYS A 133 2.43 7.32 11.89
N ILE A 134 2.56 6.83 10.66
CA ILE A 134 2.81 5.40 10.43
C ILE A 134 4.09 4.94 11.14
N GLU A 135 5.08 5.83 11.28
CA GLU A 135 6.28 5.59 12.06
C GLU A 135 6.00 5.38 13.56
N GLU A 136 5.05 6.12 14.15
CA GLU A 136 4.63 5.94 15.54
C GLU A 136 3.93 4.59 15.73
N ILE A 137 3.06 4.20 14.79
CA ILE A 137 2.41 2.88 14.78
C ILE A 137 3.46 1.77 14.69
N MET A 138 4.45 1.91 13.81
CA MET A 138 5.53 0.93 13.68
C MET A 138 6.32 0.77 14.99
N GLU A 139 6.64 1.86 15.68
CA GLU A 139 7.33 1.78 16.97
C GLU A 139 6.45 1.16 18.06
N SER A 140 5.15 1.47 18.10
CA SER A 140 4.20 0.84 19.02
C SER A 140 4.12 -0.67 18.81
N ILE A 141 4.08 -1.15 17.56
CA ILE A 141 4.07 -2.60 17.25
C ILE A 141 5.37 -3.27 17.71
N LYS A 142 6.53 -2.63 17.50
CA LYS A 142 7.82 -3.16 17.97
C LYS A 142 7.92 -3.23 19.48
N LYS A 143 7.39 -2.22 20.17
CA LYS A 143 7.39 -2.12 21.64
C LYS A 143 6.46 -3.13 22.28
N ASN A 144 5.38 -3.51 21.59
CA ASN A 144 4.40 -4.50 22.05
C ASN A 144 4.94 -5.94 21.85
N ARG A 145 6.07 -6.24 22.49
CA ARG A 145 6.89 -7.46 22.33
C ARG A 145 6.25 -8.73 22.90
N SER A 146 5.26 -8.57 23.76
CA SER A 146 4.43 -9.64 24.32
C SER A 146 3.12 -9.70 23.57
N ALA A 147 2.92 -10.73 22.74
CA ALA A 147 1.60 -11.07 22.22
C ALA A 147 0.68 -11.26 23.44
N ASN A 148 -0.41 -10.50 23.51
CA ASN A 148 -1.36 -10.62 24.60
C ASN A 148 -2.13 -11.93 24.40
N GLU A 149 -1.59 -13.05 24.89
CA GLU A 149 -2.36 -14.23 25.24
C GLU A 149 -3.38 -13.79 26.30
N ASN A 150 -4.57 -13.38 25.89
CA ASN A 150 -5.77 -13.43 26.72
C ASN A 150 -6.99 -13.02 25.91
N GLN A 151 -7.66 -14.02 25.35
CA GLN A 151 -9.10 -14.22 25.53
C GLN A 151 -9.47 -15.66 25.13
N VAL A 152 -9.20 -16.61 26.04
CA VAL A 152 -10.06 -17.81 26.15
C VAL A 152 -11.16 -17.41 27.12
N GLY A 153 -12.38 -17.30 26.59
CA GLY A 153 -13.58 -17.02 27.37
C GLY A 153 -14.74 -17.82 26.81
N SER A 154 -14.89 -19.05 27.29
CA SER A 154 -16.15 -19.69 27.68
C SER A 154 -15.83 -20.90 28.54
#